data_AF-A0A7K0Y5M3-F1
#
_entry.id   AF-A0A7K0Y5M3-F1
#
_cell.length_a   1.000
_cell.length_b   1.000
_cell.length_c   1.000
_cell.angle_alpha   90.00
_cell.angle_beta   90.00
_cell.angle_gamma   90.00
#
_symmetry.space_group_name_H-M   'P 1'
#
loop_
_entity.id
_entity.type
_entity.pdbx_description
1 polymer ?
#
loop_
_entity_poly.entity_id
_entity_poly.type
_entity_poly.pdbx_seq_one_letter_code
_entity_poly.pdbx_strand_id
1 'polypeptide(L)'
;MKKILIFGAATILLAACSGTGSETRSTKTEKTTASTIDPNNPYGCPPEDGINYGCPTGPIDSVPEPDYDLLNKKCQRVRWKKPIPAELDDFDSPGVLTTSMDYDSQGNTIITGLISNENDFDITSERRTVGVDGWNFTFIAKFNKKSEFVWMKCLGDDSLFHWYIGPTVNTDAAGNIYHCDGGLTKFSPTGKELWFTSASEPSLSCATDNSGNTFIAGPEGAYVNSRGDNVWSLENCQCSAATFDRDGNVFVGSRYGFEKFNTQGKSQWSISFRARHHEYFGPDGLSEYGSGSYVTDQVGLRTDKDNNIVFIVSLNLKNDFDPSPESFVLKPGWLQDVALAKYSTSGKLLWAKKVKLPKETPTTRRYAEGYDISFMPNGDIIALGGGNIDGGPSAWSHLFLAKFTSQGEQTRFLWLDRYDSWIHNMGHHVITNKNGRTYVTSSGEPLPPFLVSRDL
;
A
#
# COMPACT_ATOMS: atom_id res chain seq x y z
N MET A 1 -54.56 42.02 -20.39
CA MET A 1 -54.47 42.04 -21.87
C MET A 1 -53.59 40.86 -22.27
N LYS A 2 -54.18 39.75 -22.74
CA LYS A 2 -54.20 39.28 -24.15
C LYS A 2 -52.78 39.20 -24.74
N LYS A 3 -52.23 38.09 -25.27
CA LYS A 3 -52.76 36.81 -25.78
C LYS A 3 -51.53 35.89 -26.10
N ILE A 4 -51.55 34.60 -25.73
CA ILE A 4 -51.70 33.38 -26.58
C ILE A 4 -50.35 32.79 -27.11
N LEU A 5 -49.88 31.58 -26.73
CA LEU A 5 -50.27 30.18 -27.11
C LEU A 5 -50.01 29.91 -28.63
N ILE A 6 -49.33 28.88 -29.18
CA ILE A 6 -49.52 27.41 -29.10
C ILE A 6 -48.45 26.68 -29.95
N PHE A 7 -48.04 25.51 -29.45
CA PHE A 7 -47.60 24.23 -30.05
C PHE A 7 -47.35 24.04 -31.56
N GLY A 8 -46.42 23.12 -31.82
CA GLY A 8 -46.50 22.19 -32.95
C GLY A 8 -45.43 21.09 -32.90
N ALA A 9 -45.79 19.91 -32.41
CA ALA A 9 -44.99 18.68 -32.50
C ALA A 9 -45.18 18.00 -33.86
N ALA A 10 -44.14 17.35 -34.40
CA ALA A 10 -44.28 16.26 -35.36
C ALA A 10 -43.04 15.37 -35.39
N THR A 11 -43.22 14.13 -34.95
CA THR A 11 -42.36 12.95 -35.12
C THR A 11 -42.47 12.42 -36.55
N ILE A 12 -41.36 12.06 -37.20
CA ILE A 12 -41.31 11.02 -38.26
C ILE A 12 -40.02 10.19 -38.13
N LEU A 13 -40.20 8.88 -38.31
CA LEU A 13 -39.29 7.74 -38.16
C LEU A 13 -38.27 7.53 -39.32
N LEU A 14 -37.25 6.72 -38.99
CA LEU A 14 -36.65 5.59 -39.74
C LEU A 14 -35.46 5.78 -40.71
N ALA A 15 -34.38 5.04 -40.37
CA ALA A 15 -33.50 4.20 -41.21
C ALA A 15 -32.64 4.87 -42.32
N ALA A 16 -31.46 4.39 -42.74
CA ALA A 16 -30.44 3.44 -42.30
C ALA A 16 -29.27 3.56 -43.34
N CYS A 17 -28.11 2.99 -43.00
CA CYS A 17 -27.07 2.48 -43.93
C CYS A 17 -26.09 3.45 -44.65
N SER A 18 -24.84 3.40 -44.16
CA SER A 18 -23.58 3.04 -44.87
C SER A 18 -23.32 3.49 -46.32
N GLY A 19 -22.14 4.08 -46.54
CA GLY A 19 -21.51 4.16 -47.86
C GLY A 19 -20.08 4.71 -47.81
N THR A 20 -19.11 3.82 -47.99
CA THR A 20 -17.68 4.06 -48.22
C THR A 20 -17.42 4.74 -49.57
N GLY A 21 -16.37 5.57 -49.67
CA GLY A 21 -15.88 6.06 -50.96
C GLY A 21 -14.62 6.93 -50.84
N SER A 22 -13.46 6.31 -51.06
CA SER A 22 -12.16 6.96 -51.24
C SER A 22 -12.11 7.62 -52.62
N GLU A 23 -11.46 8.78 -52.77
CA GLU A 23 -10.60 9.01 -53.93
C GLU A 23 -9.57 10.14 -53.71
N THR A 24 -8.36 9.83 -54.13
CA THR A 24 -7.11 10.60 -54.15
C THR A 24 -7.01 11.52 -55.38
N ARG A 25 -6.39 12.72 -55.25
CA ARG A 25 -5.31 13.16 -56.16
C ARG A 25 -4.47 14.34 -55.64
N SER A 26 -3.15 14.18 -55.81
CA SER A 26 -2.04 15.11 -55.58
C SER A 26 -1.94 16.23 -56.63
N THR A 27 -1.46 17.43 -56.30
CA THR A 27 -0.07 17.97 -56.45
C THR A 27 -0.23 19.51 -56.30
N LYS A 28 0.68 20.34 -55.77
CA LYS A 28 2.12 20.45 -55.92
C LYS A 28 2.66 21.48 -54.90
N THR A 29 3.95 21.32 -54.64
CA THR A 29 4.83 21.92 -53.62
C THR A 29 5.15 23.41 -53.80
N GLU A 30 5.22 24.16 -52.69
CA GLU A 30 6.19 25.25 -52.47
C GLU A 30 6.91 25.02 -51.13
N LYS A 31 8.25 25.15 -51.16
CA LYS A 31 9.19 24.90 -50.06
C LYS A 31 9.71 26.23 -49.53
N THR A 32 9.64 26.41 -48.20
CA THR A 32 10.64 26.97 -47.24
C THR A 32 9.85 27.30 -45.98
N THR A 33 10.17 26.92 -44.74
CA THR A 33 11.40 26.51 -44.06
C THR A 33 10.94 25.74 -42.80
N ALA A 34 11.65 24.67 -42.43
CA ALA A 34 11.25 23.76 -41.37
C ALA A 34 11.25 24.41 -39.97
N SER A 35 10.12 24.31 -39.27
CA SER A 35 10.05 24.19 -37.81
C SER A 35 9.31 22.87 -37.56
N THR A 36 10.07 21.84 -37.22
CA THR A 36 9.56 20.50 -36.93
C THR A 36 8.88 20.54 -35.56
N ILE A 37 7.56 20.44 -35.55
CA ILE A 37 6.84 19.87 -34.41
C ILE A 37 7.26 18.40 -34.35
N ASP A 38 7.86 17.97 -33.24
CA ASP A 38 8.23 16.58 -33.01
C ASP A 38 6.95 15.73 -32.87
N PRO A 39 6.71 14.73 -33.72
CA PRO A 39 5.55 13.85 -33.61
C PRO A 39 5.58 12.93 -32.38
N ASN A 40 6.71 12.85 -31.66
CA ASN A 40 6.89 11.96 -30.52
C ASN A 40 6.60 12.62 -29.15
N ASN A 41 6.09 13.85 -29.11
CA ASN A 41 5.71 14.46 -27.84
C ASN A 41 4.43 15.31 -27.93
N PRO A 42 3.24 14.67 -27.91
CA PRO A 42 1.97 15.40 -27.83
C PRO A 42 1.64 15.88 -26.41
N TYR A 43 2.38 15.46 -25.37
CA TYR A 43 1.93 15.53 -23.97
C TYR A 43 2.87 16.22 -22.98
N GLY A 44 3.89 16.95 -23.44
CA GLY A 44 4.45 18.08 -22.71
C GLY A 44 4.76 17.88 -21.21
N CYS A 45 5.45 16.80 -20.83
CA CYS A 45 6.10 16.73 -19.51
C CYS A 45 7.42 17.52 -19.55
N PRO A 46 7.72 18.36 -18.54
CA PRO A 46 8.95 19.14 -18.50
C PRO A 46 10.14 18.23 -18.11
N PRO A 47 11.36 18.54 -18.57
CA PRO A 47 12.55 17.78 -18.20
C PRO A 47 13.08 18.26 -16.86
N GLU A 48 13.15 17.38 -15.87
CA GLU A 48 14.15 17.53 -14.80
C GLU A 48 15.04 16.27 -14.75
N ASP A 49 16.33 16.55 -14.83
CA ASP A 49 17.47 15.71 -14.43
C ASP A 49 17.82 14.46 -15.24
N GLY A 50 17.85 14.61 -16.57
CA GLY A 50 18.98 14.12 -17.38
C GLY A 50 19.22 12.60 -17.50
N ILE A 51 18.34 11.75 -16.97
CA ILE A 51 18.46 10.29 -17.08
C ILE A 51 17.24 9.75 -17.85
N ASN A 52 17.48 9.29 -19.07
CA ASN A 52 16.46 8.71 -19.95
C ASN A 52 16.16 7.27 -19.51
N TYR A 53 15.21 7.08 -18.60
CA TYR A 53 14.52 5.80 -18.48
C TYR A 53 13.53 5.72 -19.63
N GLY A 54 13.95 5.08 -20.71
CA GLY A 54 13.14 4.95 -21.91
C GLY A 54 11.72 4.53 -21.55
N CYS A 55 10.74 5.38 -21.90
CA CYS A 55 9.34 5.02 -21.81
C CYS A 55 9.12 3.71 -22.59
N PRO A 56 8.49 2.67 -22.00
CA PRO A 56 8.08 1.50 -22.75
C PRO A 56 7.08 1.94 -23.82
N THR A 57 7.55 2.10 -25.05
CA THR A 57 6.72 2.41 -26.21
C THR A 57 6.40 1.10 -26.92
N GLY A 58 5.33 0.43 -26.50
CA GLY A 58 4.83 -0.76 -27.19
C GLY A 58 3.62 -1.42 -26.51
N PRO A 59 2.80 -2.20 -27.24
CA PRO A 59 1.72 -2.98 -26.67
C PRO A 59 2.27 -4.00 -25.66
N ILE A 60 1.77 -3.98 -24.43
CA ILE A 60 2.26 -4.78 -23.28
C ILE A 60 1.71 -6.23 -23.35
N ASP A 61 1.93 -6.91 -24.48
CA ASP A 61 1.63 -8.35 -24.65
C ASP A 61 2.86 -9.14 -25.13
N SER A 62 4.07 -8.57 -25.02
CA SER A 62 5.28 -9.22 -25.52
C SER A 62 6.50 -9.10 -24.61
N VAL A 63 6.33 -8.94 -23.30
CA VAL A 63 7.44 -9.18 -22.35
C VAL A 63 7.35 -10.66 -21.95
N PRO A 64 8.28 -11.52 -22.40
CA PRO A 64 8.33 -12.89 -21.91
C PRO A 64 8.58 -12.84 -20.40
N GLU A 65 7.80 -13.61 -19.64
CA GLU A 65 8.02 -13.79 -18.20
C GLU A 65 9.51 -14.10 -17.91
N PRO A 66 10.12 -13.48 -16.89
CA PRO A 66 11.45 -13.89 -16.44
C PRO A 66 11.45 -15.37 -16.06
N ASP A 67 12.47 -16.12 -16.48
CA ASP A 67 12.64 -17.51 -16.03
C ASP A 67 12.99 -17.49 -14.53
N TYR A 68 11.97 -17.59 -13.68
CA TYR A 68 12.14 -17.59 -12.23
C TYR A 68 12.95 -18.79 -11.72
N ASP A 69 13.00 -19.92 -12.44
CA ASP A 69 13.88 -21.03 -12.08
C ASP A 69 15.35 -20.68 -12.37
N LEU A 70 15.62 -19.92 -13.43
CA LEU A 70 16.92 -19.31 -13.69
C LEU A 70 17.25 -18.22 -12.68
N LEU A 71 16.30 -17.34 -12.30
CA LEU A 71 16.50 -16.33 -11.25
C LEU A 71 16.77 -16.98 -9.89
N ASN A 72 16.03 -18.02 -9.54
CA ASN A 72 16.27 -18.81 -8.33
C ASN A 72 17.63 -19.52 -8.38
N LYS A 73 18.10 -19.97 -9.55
CA LYS A 73 19.48 -20.47 -9.72
C LYS A 73 20.53 -19.35 -9.57
N LYS A 74 20.25 -18.13 -10.04
CA LYS A 74 21.10 -16.96 -9.78
C LYS A 74 21.15 -16.65 -8.27
N CYS A 75 20.04 -16.83 -7.56
CA CYS A 75 19.95 -16.66 -6.11
C CYS A 75 20.57 -17.80 -5.29
N GLN A 76 20.70 -19.00 -5.88
CA GLN A 76 21.35 -20.16 -5.29
C GLN A 76 22.84 -20.21 -5.64
N ARG A 77 23.66 -19.36 -5.02
CA ARG A 77 25.12 -19.57 -5.04
C ARG A 77 25.57 -20.56 -3.98
N VAL A 78 26.45 -21.48 -4.39
CA VAL A 78 27.16 -22.39 -3.47
C VAL A 78 28.50 -21.74 -3.07
N ARG A 79 28.60 -21.39 -1.78
CA ARG A 79 29.77 -21.15 -0.90
C ARG A 79 31.05 -20.59 -1.53
N TRP A 80 31.49 -19.44 -1.02
CA TRP A 80 32.91 -19.08 -0.96
C TRP A 80 33.57 -19.68 0.31
N LYS A 81 34.82 -20.16 0.20
CA LYS A 81 35.55 -20.86 1.29
C LYS A 81 35.93 -19.99 2.50
N LYS A 82 35.74 -18.67 2.43
CA LYS A 82 35.90 -17.73 3.53
C LYS A 82 34.74 -16.74 3.46
N PRO A 83 33.89 -16.64 4.50
CA PRO A 83 32.92 -15.56 4.58
C PRO A 83 33.67 -14.23 4.63
N ILE A 84 33.31 -13.30 3.76
CA ILE A 84 33.65 -11.89 3.95
C ILE A 84 32.52 -11.36 4.86
N PRO A 85 32.81 -10.80 6.04
CA PRO A 85 31.80 -10.05 6.78
C PRO A 85 31.25 -8.98 5.85
N ALA A 86 29.93 -8.88 5.70
CA ALA A 86 29.35 -7.76 4.98
C ALA A 86 29.75 -6.47 5.71
N GLU A 87 30.77 -5.78 5.23
CA GLU A 87 30.94 -4.35 5.49
C GLU A 87 29.79 -3.69 4.71
N LEU A 88 28.70 -3.49 5.44
CA LEU A 88 27.50 -2.81 4.95
C LEU A 88 27.88 -1.34 4.83
N ASP A 89 27.90 -0.80 3.61
CA ASP A 89 28.00 0.65 3.43
C ASP A 89 26.66 1.26 3.88
N ASP A 90 26.72 2.21 4.80
CA ASP A 90 25.62 2.65 5.68
C ASP A 90 24.44 3.33 4.95
N PHE A 91 24.51 3.47 3.63
CA PHE A 91 23.53 4.25 2.84
C PHE A 91 22.75 3.47 1.78
N ASP A 92 23.27 2.36 1.22
CA ASP A 92 22.72 1.80 -0.04
C ASP A 92 22.52 0.27 -0.10
N SER A 93 22.69 -0.48 1.00
CA SER A 93 22.56 -1.95 0.98
C SER A 93 21.76 -2.49 2.16
N PRO A 94 20.42 -2.49 2.12
CA PRO A 94 19.64 -3.21 3.11
C PRO A 94 19.89 -4.70 2.89
N GLY A 95 20.64 -5.35 3.79
CA GLY A 95 20.88 -6.79 3.72
C GLY A 95 19.58 -7.56 3.45
N VAL A 96 18.63 -7.51 4.39
CA VAL A 96 17.23 -7.91 4.15
C VAL A 96 16.32 -6.90 4.81
N LEU A 97 15.41 -6.30 4.04
CA LEU A 97 14.37 -5.41 4.52
C LEU A 97 13.01 -6.06 4.30
N THR A 98 12.33 -6.46 5.38
CA THR A 98 10.96 -6.99 5.29
C THR A 98 9.96 -5.85 5.23
N THR A 99 9.08 -5.83 4.23
CA THR A 99 8.08 -4.76 4.03
C THR A 99 6.69 -5.21 4.45
N SER A 100 6.36 -6.48 4.21
CA SER A 100 5.06 -7.05 4.53
C SER A 100 5.16 -8.54 4.89
N MET A 101 4.14 -9.04 5.58
CA MET A 101 4.06 -10.43 6.01
C MET A 101 2.61 -10.89 6.19
N ASP A 102 2.37 -12.18 5.98
CA ASP A 102 1.08 -12.81 6.22
C ASP A 102 1.22 -14.29 6.66
N TYR A 103 0.12 -14.93 7.06
CA TYR A 103 0.06 -16.35 7.41
C TYR A 103 -0.92 -17.12 6.55
N ASP A 104 -0.48 -18.25 5.99
CA ASP A 104 -1.43 -19.16 5.36
C ASP A 104 -2.31 -19.89 6.39
N SER A 105 -3.36 -20.56 5.90
CA SER A 105 -4.32 -21.31 6.72
C SER A 105 -3.69 -22.44 7.55
N GLN A 106 -2.47 -22.87 7.22
CA GLN A 106 -1.71 -23.87 7.99
C GLN A 106 -0.84 -23.24 9.09
N GLY A 107 -0.75 -21.90 9.12
CA GLY A 107 0.07 -21.12 10.03
C GLY A 107 1.53 -21.02 9.60
N ASN A 108 1.83 -21.24 8.32
CA ASN A 108 3.14 -20.93 7.76
C ASN A 108 3.23 -19.40 7.57
N THR A 109 4.40 -18.83 7.82
CA THR A 109 4.66 -17.40 7.64
C THR A 109 5.14 -17.14 6.22
N ILE A 110 4.57 -16.14 5.57
CA ILE A 110 5.02 -15.62 4.28
C ILE A 110 5.51 -14.20 4.53
N ILE A 111 6.69 -13.86 4.04
CA ILE A 111 7.23 -12.50 4.09
C ILE A 111 7.63 -12.05 2.69
N THR A 112 7.57 -10.74 2.47
CA THR A 112 8.14 -10.09 1.29
C THR A 112 8.93 -8.85 1.67
N GLY A 113 9.77 -8.38 0.76
CA GLY A 113 10.54 -7.18 0.93
C GLY A 113 11.71 -7.11 -0.05
N LEU A 114 12.76 -6.39 0.35
CA LEU A 114 13.98 -6.24 -0.42
C LEU A 114 15.12 -7.07 0.17
N ILE A 115 15.96 -7.61 -0.69
CA ILE A 115 17.19 -8.32 -0.32
C ILE A 115 18.35 -7.84 -1.19
N SER A 116 19.50 -7.63 -0.56
CA SER A 116 20.80 -7.49 -1.23
C SER A 116 21.82 -8.41 -0.59
N ASN A 117 22.86 -8.79 -1.34
CA ASN A 117 23.96 -9.62 -0.85
C ASN A 117 23.50 -11.00 -0.35
N GLU A 118 24.42 -11.78 0.24
CA GLU A 118 24.12 -13.08 0.84
C GLU A 118 23.59 -12.93 2.27
N ASN A 119 22.41 -13.48 2.55
CA ASN A 119 21.81 -13.48 3.88
C ASN A 119 21.36 -14.89 4.28
N ASP A 120 21.45 -15.21 5.58
CA ASP A 120 21.03 -16.49 6.13
C ASP A 120 19.55 -16.46 6.51
N PHE A 121 18.74 -17.26 5.84
CA PHE A 121 17.30 -17.38 6.11
C PHE A 121 16.96 -18.58 7.00
N ASP A 122 17.94 -19.39 7.39
CA ASP A 122 17.72 -20.46 8.35
C ASP A 122 18.08 -19.98 9.76
N ILE A 123 17.06 -19.85 10.60
CA ILE A 123 17.21 -19.42 11.99
C ILE A 123 17.76 -20.54 12.91
N THR A 124 18.03 -21.72 12.37
CA THR A 124 18.60 -22.86 13.11
C THR A 124 20.14 -22.91 12.97
N SER A 125 20.78 -23.99 13.43
CA SER A 125 22.24 -24.14 13.36
C SER A 125 22.76 -24.48 11.96
N GLU A 126 21.89 -24.87 11.03
CA GLU A 126 22.25 -25.13 9.64
C GLU A 126 22.06 -23.85 8.83
N ARG A 127 23.08 -23.37 8.12
CA ARG A 127 22.96 -22.14 7.31
C ARG A 127 22.21 -22.41 6.02
N ARG A 128 21.18 -21.62 5.71
CA ARG A 128 20.61 -21.50 4.36
C ARG A 128 20.75 -20.08 3.87
N THR A 129 21.92 -19.83 3.31
CA THR A 129 22.24 -18.54 2.69
C THR A 129 21.59 -18.45 1.32
N VAL A 130 20.84 -17.39 1.10
CA VAL A 130 20.31 -16.99 -0.20
C VAL A 130 20.77 -15.56 -0.45
N GLY A 131 21.17 -15.25 -1.68
CA GLY A 131 21.64 -13.91 -1.99
C GLY A 131 21.58 -13.58 -3.46
N VAL A 132 21.62 -12.29 -3.74
CA VAL A 132 21.58 -11.72 -5.09
C VAL A 132 22.82 -10.86 -5.29
N ASP A 133 23.52 -11.09 -6.41
CA ASP A 133 24.58 -10.21 -6.90
C ASP A 133 23.91 -9.01 -7.58
N GLY A 134 24.09 -7.80 -7.05
CA GLY A 134 23.50 -6.59 -7.63
C GLY A 134 22.85 -5.70 -6.57
N TRP A 135 22.14 -4.67 -7.04
CA TRP A 135 21.33 -3.79 -6.21
C TRP A 135 20.03 -4.52 -5.84
N ASN A 136 19.36 -4.08 -4.77
CA ASN A 136 18.25 -4.79 -4.12
C ASN A 136 17.22 -5.46 -5.04
N PHE A 137 16.82 -6.67 -4.69
CA PHE A 137 15.76 -7.44 -5.35
C PHE A 137 14.55 -7.58 -4.44
N THR A 138 13.35 -7.56 -5.01
CA THR A 138 12.16 -8.00 -4.29
C THR A 138 12.27 -9.51 -4.00
N PHE A 139 11.77 -9.99 -2.87
CA PHE A 139 11.72 -11.41 -2.58
C PHE A 139 10.41 -11.83 -1.93
N ILE A 140 10.05 -13.10 -2.08
CA ILE A 140 9.03 -13.77 -1.25
C ILE A 140 9.70 -14.94 -0.55
N ALA A 141 9.56 -15.04 0.77
CA ALA A 141 10.03 -16.19 1.52
C ALA A 141 8.90 -16.83 2.33
N LYS A 142 8.91 -18.16 2.40
CA LYS A 142 7.98 -18.96 3.18
C LYS A 142 8.70 -19.73 4.28
N PHE A 143 8.16 -19.66 5.48
CA PHE A 143 8.60 -20.38 6.67
C PHE A 143 7.44 -21.21 7.20
N ASN A 144 7.72 -22.38 7.76
CA ASN A 144 6.66 -23.18 8.34
C ASN A 144 6.22 -22.63 9.71
N LYS A 145 5.18 -23.24 10.31
CA LYS A 145 4.67 -22.85 11.65
C LYS A 145 5.67 -22.92 12.81
N LYS A 146 6.83 -23.56 12.61
CA LYS A 146 7.94 -23.60 13.58
C LYS A 146 9.01 -22.53 13.27
N SER A 147 8.73 -21.65 12.30
CA SER A 147 9.67 -20.68 11.74
C SER A 147 10.87 -21.29 11.01
N GLU A 148 10.80 -22.56 10.58
CA GLU A 148 11.85 -23.18 9.76
C GLU A 148 11.67 -22.75 8.30
N PHE A 149 12.76 -22.40 7.61
CA PHE A 149 12.75 -21.99 6.21
C PHE A 149 12.24 -23.10 5.28
N VAL A 150 11.31 -22.75 4.37
CA VAL A 150 10.73 -23.68 3.39
C VAL A 150 11.27 -23.39 1.99
N TRP A 151 11.02 -22.19 1.48
CA TRP A 151 11.47 -21.74 0.17
C TRP A 151 11.53 -20.21 0.10
N MET A 152 12.27 -19.69 -0.87
CA MET A 152 12.29 -18.28 -1.24
C MET A 152 12.30 -18.13 -2.75
N LYS A 153 11.76 -17.01 -3.23
CA LYS A 153 11.85 -16.53 -4.60
C LYS A 153 12.38 -15.11 -4.61
N CYS A 154 13.39 -14.86 -5.43
CA CYS A 154 13.77 -13.50 -5.80
C CYS A 154 12.94 -13.08 -7.00
N LEU A 155 12.43 -11.86 -6.97
CA LEU A 155 11.55 -11.26 -7.96
C LEU A 155 12.12 -9.89 -8.37
N GLY A 156 11.81 -9.47 -9.59
CA GLY A 156 12.19 -8.15 -10.11
C GLY A 156 13.64 -8.04 -10.59
N ASP A 157 13.98 -6.82 -10.98
CA ASP A 157 15.31 -6.37 -11.42
C ASP A 157 15.88 -5.37 -10.38
N ASP A 158 17.20 -5.17 -10.40
CA ASP A 158 17.93 -4.19 -9.57
C ASP A 158 17.18 -2.85 -9.45
N SER A 159 16.63 -2.52 -8.27
CA SER A 159 16.06 -1.19 -8.04
C SER A 159 16.25 -0.72 -6.60
N LEU A 160 16.94 0.41 -6.45
CA LEU A 160 16.68 1.35 -5.36
C LEU A 160 16.27 2.67 -5.99
N PHE A 161 15.07 3.10 -5.67
CA PHE A 161 14.67 4.48 -5.78
C PHE A 161 14.25 4.90 -4.38
N HIS A 162 14.68 6.06 -3.86
CA HIS A 162 14.34 6.45 -2.48
C HIS A 162 12.83 6.72 -2.24
N TRP A 163 12.00 6.55 -3.28
CA TRP A 163 10.54 6.67 -3.26
C TRP A 163 9.87 5.31 -3.49
N TYR A 164 10.63 4.21 -3.40
CA TYR A 164 10.11 2.86 -3.57
C TYR A 164 9.10 2.53 -2.47
N ILE A 165 7.89 2.17 -2.88
CA ILE A 165 6.92 1.59 -1.97
C ILE A 165 7.17 0.08 -1.94
N GLY A 166 7.45 -0.44 -0.75
CA GLY A 166 7.78 -1.84 -0.57
C GLY A 166 6.64 -2.78 -0.98
N PRO A 167 6.96 -4.00 -1.46
CA PRO A 167 5.94 -4.96 -1.85
C PRO A 167 5.07 -5.36 -0.67
N THR A 168 3.84 -5.78 -0.95
CA THR A 168 2.92 -6.35 0.05
C THR A 168 2.54 -7.78 -0.27
N VAL A 169 2.16 -8.56 0.75
CA VAL A 169 1.77 -9.96 0.58
C VAL A 169 0.52 -10.29 1.37
N ASN A 170 -0.39 -11.06 0.75
CA ASN A 170 -1.53 -11.69 1.41
C ASN A 170 -1.64 -13.16 1.01
N THR A 171 -2.50 -13.89 1.72
CA THR A 171 -2.82 -15.28 1.43
C THR A 171 -4.32 -15.52 1.44
N ASP A 172 -4.78 -16.49 0.64
CA ASP A 172 -6.17 -16.96 0.67
C ASP A 172 -6.34 -18.21 1.54
N ALA A 173 -7.59 -18.67 1.69
CA ALA A 173 -7.89 -19.86 2.50
C ALA A 173 -7.23 -21.15 1.98
N ALA A 174 -6.92 -21.22 0.68
CA ALA A 174 -6.21 -22.34 0.08
C ALA A 174 -4.68 -22.26 0.28
N GLY A 175 -4.18 -21.16 0.85
CA GLY A 175 -2.76 -20.89 1.06
C GLY A 175 -2.03 -20.44 -0.20
N ASN A 176 -2.77 -19.99 -1.24
CA ASN A 176 -2.14 -19.27 -2.33
C ASN A 176 -1.65 -17.92 -1.81
N ILE A 177 -0.60 -17.41 -2.44
CA ILE A 177 0.11 -16.21 -2.05
C ILE A 177 -0.13 -15.14 -3.11
N TYR A 178 -0.54 -13.96 -2.68
CA TYR A 178 -0.84 -12.81 -3.51
C TYR A 178 0.20 -11.76 -3.20
N HIS A 179 1.09 -11.53 -4.15
CA HIS A 179 2.20 -10.60 -4.01
C HIS A 179 1.91 -9.36 -4.83
N CYS A 180 1.97 -8.20 -4.19
CA CYS A 180 1.66 -6.93 -4.81
C CYS A 180 2.90 -6.04 -4.85
N ASP A 181 3.36 -5.78 -6.08
CA ASP A 181 4.60 -5.06 -6.41
C ASP A 181 4.48 -4.52 -7.85
N GLY A 182 3.95 -3.31 -8.03
CA GLY A 182 3.65 -2.74 -9.36
C GLY A 182 2.57 -3.48 -10.16
N GLY A 183 1.88 -4.42 -9.51
CA GLY A 183 0.92 -5.37 -10.09
C GLY A 183 0.54 -6.41 -9.05
N LEU A 184 -0.09 -7.50 -9.47
CA LEU A 184 -0.50 -8.58 -8.59
C LEU A 184 -0.14 -9.93 -9.20
N THR A 185 0.75 -10.66 -8.53
CA THR A 185 1.13 -12.02 -8.89
C THR A 185 0.52 -13.00 -7.90
N LYS A 186 -0.14 -14.04 -8.40
CA LYS A 186 -0.61 -15.17 -7.58
C LYS A 186 0.36 -16.34 -7.69
N PHE A 187 0.84 -16.82 -6.55
CA PHE A 187 1.60 -18.05 -6.41
C PHE A 187 0.79 -19.13 -5.69
N SER A 188 0.98 -20.37 -6.08
CA SER A 188 0.53 -21.54 -5.33
C SER A 188 1.25 -21.66 -3.97
N PRO A 189 0.78 -22.49 -3.03
CA PRO A 189 1.43 -22.68 -1.73
C PRO A 189 2.89 -23.18 -1.82
N THR A 190 3.28 -23.79 -2.94
CA THR A 190 4.63 -24.28 -3.24
C THR A 190 5.49 -23.25 -3.97
N GLY A 191 4.97 -22.04 -4.21
CA GLY A 191 5.68 -20.95 -4.89
C GLY A 191 5.60 -21.00 -6.42
N LYS A 192 4.90 -21.96 -7.04
CA LYS A 192 4.67 -21.91 -8.50
C LYS A 192 3.77 -20.74 -8.83
N GLU A 193 4.17 -19.86 -9.76
CA GLU A 193 3.32 -18.81 -10.28
C GLU A 193 2.09 -19.41 -11.00
N LEU A 194 0.94 -18.80 -10.76
CA LEU A 194 -0.34 -19.21 -11.34
C LEU A 194 -0.83 -18.20 -12.38
N TRP A 195 -0.68 -16.92 -12.09
CA TRP A 195 -0.96 -15.81 -13.00
C TRP A 195 -0.38 -14.50 -12.46
N PHE A 196 -0.30 -13.52 -13.34
CA PHE A 196 0.04 -12.12 -13.04
C PHE A 196 -0.99 -11.20 -13.71
N THR A 197 -1.34 -10.11 -13.03
CA THR A 197 -2.00 -8.95 -13.65
C THR A 197 -1.17 -7.70 -13.38
N SER A 198 -0.95 -6.90 -14.42
CA SER A 198 -0.32 -5.59 -14.27
C SER A 198 -1.29 -4.62 -13.58
N ALA A 199 -0.73 -3.69 -12.81
CA ALA A 199 -1.42 -2.47 -12.43
C ALA A 199 -1.03 -1.36 -13.41
N SER A 200 -1.93 -0.41 -13.64
CA SER A 200 -1.69 0.78 -14.47
C SER A 200 -0.66 1.72 -13.85
N GLU A 201 -0.61 1.77 -12.52
CA GLU A 201 0.27 2.62 -11.72
C GLU A 201 0.88 1.82 -10.57
N PRO A 202 2.03 2.26 -10.00
CA PRO A 202 2.65 1.60 -8.86
C PRO A 202 1.67 1.45 -7.68
N SER A 203 1.38 0.21 -7.31
CA SER A 203 0.53 -0.14 -6.19
C SER A 203 1.19 0.21 -4.85
N LEU A 204 0.40 0.73 -3.90
CA LEU A 204 0.85 0.99 -2.53
C LEU A 204 0.67 -0.22 -1.61
N SER A 205 -0.44 -0.94 -1.75
CA SER A 205 -0.72 -2.15 -0.98
C SER A 205 -1.80 -2.99 -1.65
N CYS A 206 -1.98 -4.23 -1.20
CA CYS A 206 -3.16 -5.00 -1.52
C CYS A 206 -3.83 -5.59 -0.28
N ALA A 207 -5.11 -5.94 -0.46
CA ALA A 207 -5.85 -6.79 0.47
C ALA A 207 -6.52 -7.91 -0.31
N THR A 208 -6.51 -9.12 0.23
CA THR A 208 -7.10 -10.30 -0.43
C THR A 208 -8.12 -10.96 0.49
N ASP A 209 -9.29 -11.31 -0.05
CA ASP A 209 -10.31 -12.05 0.67
C ASP A 209 -10.02 -13.56 0.70
N ASN A 210 -10.80 -14.32 1.50
CA ASN A 210 -10.62 -15.76 1.63
C ASN A 210 -10.84 -16.56 0.33
N SER A 211 -11.52 -15.97 -0.66
CA SER A 211 -11.79 -16.57 -1.96
C SER A 211 -10.71 -16.24 -3.00
N GLY A 212 -9.77 -15.35 -2.65
CA GLY A 212 -8.72 -14.89 -3.53
C GLY A 212 -9.08 -13.68 -4.40
N ASN A 213 -10.16 -12.97 -4.10
CA ASN A 213 -10.38 -11.66 -4.72
C ASN A 213 -9.51 -10.63 -4.02
N THR A 214 -8.87 -9.78 -4.79
CA THR A 214 -7.87 -8.83 -4.30
C THR A 214 -8.24 -7.42 -4.71
N PHE A 215 -8.13 -6.48 -3.78
CA PHE A 215 -8.12 -5.07 -4.12
C PHE A 215 -6.68 -4.55 -4.04
N ILE A 216 -6.22 -3.96 -5.13
CA ILE A 216 -4.93 -3.27 -5.23
C ILE A 216 -5.21 -1.80 -4.94
N ALA A 217 -4.59 -1.26 -3.89
CA ALA A 217 -4.67 0.14 -3.50
C ALA A 217 -3.45 0.89 -4.04
N GLY A 218 -3.66 2.09 -4.57
CA GLY A 218 -2.59 2.96 -5.08
C GLY A 218 -3.14 4.29 -5.60
N PRO A 219 -2.38 4.99 -6.46
CA PRO A 219 -2.87 6.16 -7.20
C PRO A 219 -4.16 5.83 -7.96
N GLU A 220 -4.21 4.65 -8.56
CA GLU A 220 -5.40 3.99 -9.08
C GLU A 220 -5.72 2.75 -8.24
N GLY A 221 -7.01 2.48 -8.04
CA GLY A 221 -7.47 1.28 -7.34
C GLY A 221 -7.95 0.23 -8.33
N ALA A 222 -7.74 -1.06 -8.07
CA ALA A 222 -8.22 -2.13 -8.93
C ALA A 222 -8.75 -3.32 -8.13
N TYR A 223 -9.96 -3.78 -8.48
CA TYR A 223 -10.51 -5.03 -7.97
C TYR A 223 -10.22 -6.15 -8.96
N VAL A 224 -9.43 -7.12 -8.51
CA VAL A 224 -9.01 -8.29 -9.28
C VAL A 224 -9.69 -9.53 -8.70
N ASN A 225 -10.32 -10.34 -9.54
CA ASN A 225 -10.91 -11.59 -9.08
C ASN A 225 -9.85 -12.70 -8.90
N SER A 226 -10.26 -13.84 -8.33
CA SER A 226 -9.35 -14.96 -8.06
C SER A 226 -8.70 -15.63 -9.27
N ARG A 227 -9.13 -15.29 -10.50
CA ARG A 227 -8.58 -15.74 -11.78
C ARG A 227 -7.58 -14.75 -12.38
N GLY A 228 -7.41 -13.56 -11.79
CA GLY A 228 -6.54 -12.50 -12.30
C GLY A 228 -7.25 -11.51 -13.21
N ASP A 229 -8.57 -11.58 -13.38
CA ASP A 229 -9.29 -10.59 -14.19
C ASP A 229 -9.50 -9.30 -13.39
N ASN A 230 -9.11 -8.14 -13.93
CA ASN A 230 -9.54 -6.84 -13.43
C ASN A 230 -11.05 -6.67 -13.71
N VAL A 231 -11.86 -6.60 -12.64
CA VAL A 231 -13.32 -6.52 -12.71
C VAL A 231 -13.77 -5.06 -12.80
N TRP A 232 -13.14 -4.18 -12.02
CA TRP A 232 -13.39 -2.75 -12.01
C TRP A 232 -12.23 -2.00 -11.36
N SER A 233 -12.08 -0.72 -11.72
CA SER A 233 -11.03 0.16 -11.20
C SER A 233 -11.61 1.49 -10.67
N LEU A 234 -10.83 2.16 -9.83
CA LEU A 234 -11.07 3.53 -9.37
C LEU A 234 -9.99 4.44 -9.92
N GLU A 235 -10.39 5.38 -10.78
CA GLU A 235 -9.51 6.45 -11.24
C GLU A 235 -9.25 7.43 -10.08
N ASN A 236 -7.99 7.84 -9.89
CA ASN A 236 -7.58 8.75 -8.82
C ASN A 236 -7.95 8.29 -7.39
N CYS A 237 -7.83 6.99 -7.12
CA CYS A 237 -8.10 6.39 -5.81
C CYS A 237 -7.30 7.06 -4.68
N GLN A 238 -6.01 7.33 -4.92
CA GLN A 238 -5.07 7.86 -3.93
C GLN A 238 -5.18 7.11 -2.58
N CYS A 239 -5.38 5.79 -2.68
CA CYS A 239 -5.73 4.93 -1.57
C CYS A 239 -4.52 4.09 -1.16
N SER A 240 -4.38 3.87 0.14
CA SER A 240 -3.21 3.18 0.70
C SER A 240 -3.56 1.92 1.48
N ALA A 241 -4.85 1.66 1.73
CA ALA A 241 -5.30 0.42 2.35
C ALA A 241 -6.67 -0.02 1.84
N ALA A 242 -6.92 -1.32 1.90
CA ALA A 242 -8.23 -1.89 1.69
C ALA A 242 -8.50 -3.05 2.65
N THR A 243 -9.76 -3.42 2.79
CA THR A 243 -10.20 -4.64 3.48
C THR A 243 -11.56 -5.09 2.96
N PHE A 244 -11.93 -6.32 3.24
CA PHE A 244 -13.19 -6.91 2.78
C PHE A 244 -14.11 -7.19 3.95
N ASP A 245 -15.42 -6.99 3.77
CA ASP A 245 -16.40 -7.64 4.64
C ASP A 245 -16.68 -9.08 4.21
N ARG A 246 -17.42 -9.81 5.04
CA ARG A 246 -17.82 -11.20 4.78
C ARG A 246 -18.68 -11.40 3.53
N ASP A 247 -19.31 -10.34 3.03
CA ASP A 247 -20.15 -10.41 1.84
C ASP A 247 -19.32 -10.15 0.57
N GLY A 248 -18.01 -9.90 0.70
CA GLY A 248 -17.09 -9.60 -0.39
C GLY A 248 -17.11 -8.14 -0.83
N ASN A 249 -17.82 -7.26 -0.11
CA ASN A 249 -17.71 -5.82 -0.37
C ASN A 249 -16.34 -5.34 0.11
N VAL A 250 -15.77 -4.39 -0.62
CA VAL A 250 -14.46 -3.83 -0.32
C VAL A 250 -14.62 -2.45 0.32
N PHE A 251 -13.81 -2.21 1.34
CA PHE A 251 -13.62 -0.91 1.96
C PHE A 251 -12.24 -0.42 1.55
N VAL A 252 -12.18 0.77 0.99
CA VAL A 252 -10.96 1.37 0.43
C VAL A 252 -10.67 2.66 1.17
N GLY A 253 -9.49 2.77 1.76
CA GLY A 253 -9.10 3.84 2.66
C GLY A 253 -7.88 4.64 2.20
N SER A 254 -7.87 5.91 2.59
CA SER A 254 -6.78 6.85 2.42
C SER A 254 -6.73 7.83 3.60
N ARG A 255 -5.79 8.77 3.57
CA ARG A 255 -5.76 9.90 4.52
C ARG A 255 -7.03 10.76 4.50
N TYR A 256 -7.84 10.66 3.44
CA TYR A 256 -9.09 11.40 3.27
C TYR A 256 -10.31 10.62 3.79
N GLY A 257 -10.13 9.51 4.50
CA GLY A 257 -11.21 8.68 5.01
C GLY A 257 -11.30 7.36 4.24
N PHE A 258 -12.49 6.77 4.14
CA PHE A 258 -12.67 5.52 3.41
C PHE A 258 -14.08 5.40 2.82
N GLU A 259 -14.19 4.53 1.83
CA GLU A 259 -15.43 4.29 1.10
C GLU A 259 -15.69 2.79 0.95
N LYS A 260 -16.96 2.41 1.03
CA LYS A 260 -17.43 1.05 0.79
C LYS A 260 -17.92 0.92 -0.64
N PHE A 261 -17.41 -0.08 -1.36
CA PHE A 261 -17.88 -0.51 -2.67
C PHE A 261 -18.43 -1.93 -2.60
N ASN A 262 -19.50 -2.20 -3.35
CA ASN A 262 -19.95 -3.58 -3.52
C ASN A 262 -19.04 -4.35 -4.49
N THR A 263 -19.31 -5.64 -4.70
CA THR A 263 -18.52 -6.50 -5.59
C THR A 263 -18.53 -6.06 -7.07
N GLN A 264 -19.44 -5.18 -7.46
CA GLN A 264 -19.52 -4.59 -8.80
C GLN A 264 -18.90 -3.18 -8.89
N GLY A 265 -18.20 -2.71 -7.85
CA GLY A 265 -17.55 -1.39 -7.84
C GLY A 265 -18.51 -0.22 -7.61
N LYS A 266 -19.74 -0.47 -7.17
CA LYS A 266 -20.70 0.59 -6.86
C LYS A 266 -20.51 1.06 -5.42
N SER A 267 -20.22 2.34 -5.26
CA SER A 267 -20.20 3.03 -3.95
C SER A 267 -21.51 2.81 -3.18
N GLN A 268 -21.38 2.51 -1.89
CA GLN A 268 -22.47 2.31 -0.95
C GLN A 268 -22.56 3.45 0.06
N TRP A 269 -21.43 3.81 0.67
CA TRP A 269 -21.30 4.93 1.59
C TRP A 269 -19.82 5.24 1.80
N SER A 270 -19.52 6.47 2.22
CA SER A 270 -18.16 6.92 2.53
C SER A 270 -18.14 7.79 3.77
N ILE A 271 -16.94 7.94 4.33
CA ILE A 271 -16.61 8.98 5.30
C ILE A 271 -15.42 9.77 4.77
N SER A 272 -15.49 11.11 4.85
CA SER A 272 -14.50 12.00 4.24
C SER A 272 -13.84 12.92 5.28
N PHE A 273 -12.52 12.97 5.26
CA PHE A 273 -11.69 13.76 6.17
C PHE A 273 -10.92 14.85 5.42
N ARG A 274 -10.72 15.97 6.11
CA ARG A 274 -9.87 17.09 5.69
C ARG A 274 -8.42 16.86 6.14
N ALA A 275 -7.46 17.29 5.32
CA ALA A 275 -6.02 17.22 5.58
C ALA A 275 -5.33 18.61 5.42
N ARG A 276 -4.09 18.76 5.89
CA ARG A 276 -3.29 20.01 5.78
C ARG A 276 -2.46 20.05 4.47
N HIS A 277 -2.30 21.24 3.88
CA HIS A 277 -1.48 21.50 2.67
C HIS A 277 -0.13 22.17 3.01
N HIS A 278 0.91 21.97 2.17
CA HIS A 278 2.29 22.41 2.41
C HIS A 278 2.61 23.86 1.99
N GLU A 279 2.01 24.40 0.92
CA GLU A 279 2.66 25.53 0.22
C GLU A 279 2.20 26.95 0.57
N TYR A 280 1.14 27.13 1.34
CA TYR A 280 0.77 28.45 1.82
C TYR A 280 0.22 28.35 3.23
N PHE A 281 1.01 28.82 4.20
CA PHE A 281 0.44 29.32 5.45
C PHE A 281 -0.42 30.54 5.09
N GLY A 282 -1.66 30.30 4.66
CA GLY A 282 -2.68 31.33 4.67
C GLY A 282 -2.84 31.87 6.10
N PRO A 283 -3.44 33.05 6.31
CA PRO A 283 -3.62 33.62 7.64
C PRO A 283 -4.32 32.66 8.64
N ASP A 284 -5.02 31.64 8.13
CA ASP A 284 -5.70 30.60 8.92
C ASP A 284 -5.21 29.15 8.64
N GLY A 285 -4.27 28.96 7.70
CA GLY A 285 -3.53 27.69 7.48
C GLY A 285 -4.28 26.44 6.99
N LEU A 286 -5.37 26.54 6.21
CA LEU A 286 -6.18 25.39 5.75
C LEU A 286 -6.45 25.43 4.21
N SER A 287 -6.48 24.26 3.54
CA SER A 287 -7.10 24.08 2.20
C SER A 287 -7.99 22.82 2.16
N GLU A 288 -8.98 22.81 1.26
CA GLU A 288 -9.97 21.73 1.13
C GLU A 288 -9.51 20.55 0.25
N TYR A 289 -8.43 20.72 -0.52
CA TYR A 289 -7.85 19.69 -1.38
C TYR A 289 -6.35 19.95 -1.50
N GLY A 290 -5.51 18.93 -1.26
CA GLY A 290 -4.08 18.99 -1.59
C GLY A 290 -3.15 18.07 -0.78
N SER A 291 -2.00 17.78 -1.39
CA SER A 291 -0.91 16.93 -0.94
C SER A 291 0.16 17.72 -0.18
N GLY A 292 0.48 17.34 1.06
CA GLY A 292 1.51 18.02 1.87
C GLY A 292 2.54 17.07 2.48
N SER A 293 3.81 17.47 2.46
CA SER A 293 5.01 16.73 2.90
C SER A 293 5.16 16.45 4.41
N TYR A 294 4.11 16.61 5.21
CA TYR A 294 4.11 16.33 6.66
C TYR A 294 3.09 15.26 7.06
N VAL A 295 2.64 14.44 6.11
CA VAL A 295 1.58 13.46 6.30
C VAL A 295 1.92 12.21 5.51
N THR A 296 2.05 11.07 6.20
CA THR A 296 1.98 9.76 5.52
C THR A 296 0.62 9.61 4.83
N ASP A 297 0.63 9.15 3.57
CA ASP A 297 -0.59 8.73 2.88
C ASP A 297 -1.11 7.39 3.42
N GLN A 298 -0.29 6.70 4.21
CA GLN A 298 -0.62 5.40 4.77
C GLN A 298 -1.70 5.52 5.85
N VAL A 299 -2.65 4.60 5.78
CA VAL A 299 -3.66 4.36 6.82
C VAL A 299 -3.79 2.87 7.03
N GLY A 300 -4.30 2.46 8.19
CA GLY A 300 -4.63 1.06 8.44
C GLY A 300 -6.12 0.85 8.38
N LEU A 301 -6.56 -0.17 7.63
CA LEU A 301 -7.96 -0.51 7.47
C LEU A 301 -8.11 -2.04 7.52
N ARG A 302 -8.87 -2.55 8.49
CA ARG A 302 -9.07 -3.99 8.70
C ARG A 302 -10.47 -4.33 9.19
N THR A 303 -11.03 -5.41 8.68
CA THR A 303 -12.28 -6.00 9.18
C THR A 303 -12.01 -6.93 10.36
N ASP A 304 -12.71 -6.72 11.47
CA ASP A 304 -12.57 -7.53 12.68
C ASP A 304 -13.38 -8.85 12.62
N LYS A 305 -13.21 -9.68 13.64
CA LYS A 305 -13.92 -10.97 13.79
C LYS A 305 -15.44 -10.87 13.93
N ASP A 306 -16.00 -9.67 14.08
CA ASP A 306 -17.44 -9.42 14.18
C ASP A 306 -17.97 -8.71 12.91
N ASN A 307 -17.14 -8.62 11.86
CA ASN A 307 -17.40 -7.92 10.59
C ASN A 307 -17.47 -6.39 10.73
N ASN A 308 -16.85 -5.80 11.74
CA ASN A 308 -16.74 -4.35 11.86
C ASN A 308 -15.45 -3.85 11.22
N ILE A 309 -15.47 -2.64 10.69
CA ILE A 309 -14.32 -2.00 10.08
C ILE A 309 -13.59 -1.20 11.16
N VAL A 310 -12.30 -1.49 11.35
CA VAL A 310 -11.42 -0.71 12.21
C VAL A 310 -10.46 0.07 11.33
N PHE A 311 -10.39 1.37 11.60
CA PHE A 311 -9.65 2.35 10.80
C PHE A 311 -8.72 3.15 11.69
N ILE A 312 -7.43 3.17 11.36
CA ILE A 312 -6.42 4.04 11.99
C ILE A 312 -5.94 5.06 10.99
N VAL A 313 -5.81 6.31 11.44
CA VAL A 313 -5.43 7.42 10.57
C VAL A 313 -4.67 8.49 11.34
N SER A 314 -3.79 9.18 10.62
CA SER A 314 -3.15 10.41 11.08
C SER A 314 -4.14 11.57 11.09
N LEU A 315 -4.48 12.05 12.29
CA LEU A 315 -5.41 13.14 12.55
C LEU A 315 -4.66 14.49 12.52
N ASN A 316 -4.76 15.19 11.38
CA ASN A 316 -4.13 16.50 11.17
C ASN A 316 -5.05 17.68 11.50
N LEU A 317 -6.35 17.53 11.30
CA LEU A 317 -7.35 18.56 11.51
C LEU A 317 -8.51 18.01 12.35
N LYS A 318 -9.37 18.90 12.84
CA LYS A 318 -10.64 18.44 13.38
C LYS A 318 -11.43 17.76 12.26
N ASN A 319 -11.86 16.54 12.47
CA ASN A 319 -12.64 15.76 11.51
C ASN A 319 -13.82 15.13 12.22
N ASP A 320 -14.93 15.02 11.49
CA ASP A 320 -16.12 14.30 11.95
C ASP A 320 -15.96 12.82 11.61
N PHE A 321 -16.02 11.97 12.64
CA PHE A 321 -15.89 10.52 12.50
C PHE A 321 -17.25 9.83 12.40
N ASP A 322 -18.37 10.57 12.42
CA ASP A 322 -19.69 10.00 12.20
C ASP A 322 -20.15 10.28 10.76
N PRO A 323 -20.41 9.25 9.93
CA PRO A 323 -20.90 9.45 8.56
C PRO A 323 -22.42 9.70 8.52
N SER A 324 -23.11 9.69 9.66
CA SER A 324 -24.53 9.99 9.77
C SER A 324 -24.79 11.51 9.88
N PRO A 325 -26.06 11.96 9.98
CA PRO A 325 -26.36 13.36 10.29
C PRO A 325 -25.96 13.79 11.71
N GLU A 326 -25.69 12.84 12.62
CA GLU A 326 -25.07 13.14 13.91
C GLU A 326 -23.58 13.47 13.70
N SER A 327 -22.95 14.14 14.67
CA SER A 327 -21.54 14.52 14.57
C SER A 327 -20.74 13.94 15.74
N PHE A 328 -19.62 13.31 15.44
CA PHE A 328 -18.62 12.88 16.42
C PHE A 328 -17.24 13.41 16.02
N VAL A 329 -16.93 14.62 16.48
CA VAL A 329 -15.70 15.31 16.05
C VAL A 329 -14.52 15.00 16.97
N LEU A 330 -13.42 14.51 16.40
CA LEU A 330 -12.12 14.46 17.07
C LEU A 330 -11.23 15.60 16.59
N LYS A 331 -10.50 16.22 17.53
CA LYS A 331 -9.54 17.31 17.26
C LYS A 331 -8.12 16.87 17.67
N PRO A 332 -7.10 17.13 16.84
CA PRO A 332 -5.72 16.88 17.24
C PRO A 332 -5.34 17.78 18.42
N GLY A 333 -4.58 17.21 19.36
CA GLY A 333 -3.98 17.92 20.48
C GLY A 333 -2.71 18.68 20.09
N TRP A 334 -2.10 18.33 18.95
CA TRP A 334 -0.79 18.83 18.49
C TRP A 334 -0.78 19.05 16.97
N LEU A 335 0.42 19.10 16.36
CA LEU A 335 0.60 19.18 14.91
C LEU A 335 0.08 17.92 14.19
N GLN A 336 0.05 16.77 14.83
CA GLN A 336 -0.62 15.58 14.31
C GLN A 336 -0.86 14.63 15.47
N ASP A 337 -2.05 14.06 15.54
CA ASP A 337 -2.40 12.97 16.46
C ASP A 337 -2.69 11.70 15.64
N VAL A 338 -2.85 10.57 16.32
CA VAL A 338 -3.37 9.35 15.70
C VAL A 338 -4.78 9.10 16.23
N ALA A 339 -5.71 8.79 15.34
CA ALA A 339 -7.07 8.39 15.68
C ALA A 339 -7.33 6.95 15.24
N LEU A 340 -8.09 6.23 16.06
CA LEU A 340 -8.60 4.89 15.79
C LEU A 340 -10.13 4.94 15.90
N ALA A 341 -10.82 4.41 14.89
CA ALA A 341 -12.26 4.38 14.83
C ALA A 341 -12.76 3.01 14.40
N LYS A 342 -13.97 2.67 14.86
CA LYS A 342 -14.63 1.39 14.56
C LYS A 342 -16.04 1.64 14.07
N TYR A 343 -16.39 0.99 12.97
CA TYR A 343 -17.67 1.13 12.27
C TYR A 343 -18.28 -0.24 12.02
N SER A 344 -19.61 -0.33 12.01
CA SER A 344 -20.27 -1.48 11.37
C SER A 344 -20.09 -1.42 9.84
N THR A 345 -20.27 -2.54 9.13
CA THR A 345 -20.27 -2.56 7.65
C THR A 345 -21.35 -1.69 7.00
N SER A 346 -22.37 -1.29 7.77
CA SER A 346 -23.47 -0.44 7.33
C SER A 346 -23.18 1.06 7.44
N GLY A 347 -22.03 1.46 7.99
CA GLY A 347 -21.65 2.86 8.17
C GLY A 347 -21.89 3.41 9.57
N LYS A 348 -22.59 2.70 10.46
CA LYS A 348 -22.76 3.18 11.84
C LYS A 348 -21.40 3.24 12.58
N LEU A 349 -21.04 4.42 13.10
CA LEU A 349 -19.92 4.59 14.03
C LEU A 349 -20.22 3.86 15.36
N LEU A 350 -19.30 2.98 15.78
CA LEU A 350 -19.39 2.28 17.07
C LEU A 350 -18.61 3.04 18.15
N TRP A 351 -17.40 3.48 17.82
CA TRP A 351 -16.60 4.37 18.66
C TRP A 351 -15.46 4.96 17.84
N ALA A 352 -14.97 6.15 18.24
CA ALA A 352 -13.71 6.70 17.75
C ALA A 352 -12.94 7.33 18.92
N LYS A 353 -11.61 7.15 18.93
CA LYS A 353 -10.72 7.67 19.98
C LYS A 353 -9.36 8.04 19.41
N LYS A 354 -8.69 8.98 20.08
CA LYS A 354 -7.27 9.26 19.82
C LYS A 354 -6.38 8.29 20.56
N VAL A 355 -5.25 7.93 19.97
CA VAL A 355 -4.18 7.21 20.66
C VAL A 355 -3.61 8.12 21.75
N LYS A 356 -3.64 7.64 22.99
CA LYS A 356 -3.06 8.33 24.13
C LYS A 356 -1.57 8.01 24.18
N LEU A 357 -0.74 9.01 23.91
CA LEU A 357 0.71 8.93 24.09
C LEU A 357 1.09 9.06 25.58
N PRO A 358 2.20 8.48 26.04
CA PRO A 358 2.70 8.64 27.41
C PRO A 358 2.90 10.11 27.81
N LYS A 359 2.70 10.40 29.11
CA LYS A 359 2.86 11.76 29.67
C LYS A 359 4.31 12.23 29.64
N GLU A 360 5.26 11.30 29.83
CA GLU A 360 6.71 11.52 29.90
C GLU A 360 7.30 12.08 28.59
N THR A 361 6.58 11.93 27.47
CA THR A 361 7.05 12.38 26.17
C THR A 361 7.25 13.91 26.16
N PRO A 362 8.33 14.48 25.60
CA PRO A 362 8.51 15.94 25.50
C PRO A 362 7.37 16.63 24.73
N THR A 363 6.89 17.81 25.15
CA THR A 363 5.70 18.47 24.56
C THR A 363 6.00 19.37 23.35
N THR A 364 7.26 19.62 23.03
CA THR A 364 7.65 20.53 21.94
C THR A 364 7.78 19.77 20.62
N ARG A 365 6.90 20.06 19.66
CA ARG A 365 6.85 19.51 18.27
C ARG A 365 6.50 18.02 18.13
N ARG A 366 5.49 17.54 18.87
CA ARG A 366 4.95 16.20 18.62
C ARG A 366 4.13 16.14 17.32
N TYR A 367 4.47 15.18 16.48
CA TYR A 367 3.57 14.64 15.47
C TYR A 367 3.60 13.11 15.61
N ALA A 368 2.44 12.47 15.42
CA ALA A 368 2.32 11.01 15.43
C ALA A 368 1.41 10.57 14.28
N GLU A 369 1.82 9.50 13.62
CA GLU A 369 1.19 8.91 12.46
C GLU A 369 0.65 7.52 12.77
N GLY A 370 -0.49 7.17 12.16
CA GLY A 370 -1.07 5.83 12.27
C GLY A 370 -0.87 5.07 10.98
N TYR A 371 -0.32 3.84 11.06
CA TYR A 371 0.09 3.10 9.86
C TYR A 371 -0.76 1.86 9.59
N ASP A 372 -0.95 0.99 10.59
CA ASP A 372 -1.66 -0.28 10.39
C ASP A 372 -2.27 -0.82 11.68
N ILE A 373 -3.16 -1.81 11.56
CA ILE A 373 -3.87 -2.46 12.65
C ILE A 373 -3.79 -3.98 12.51
N SER A 374 -3.74 -4.67 13.64
CA SER A 374 -3.93 -6.11 13.75
C SER A 374 -4.85 -6.46 14.93
N PHE A 375 -5.34 -7.70 14.97
CA PHE A 375 -6.23 -8.20 16.02
C PHE A 375 -5.58 -9.34 16.80
N MET A 376 -5.61 -9.21 18.12
CA MET A 376 -5.35 -10.32 19.03
C MET A 376 -6.47 -11.37 18.94
N PRO A 377 -6.22 -12.65 19.27
CA PRO A 377 -7.25 -13.70 19.24
C PRO A 377 -8.49 -13.42 20.10
N ASN A 378 -8.35 -12.61 21.16
CA ASN A 378 -9.46 -12.19 22.01
C ASN A 378 -10.29 -11.02 21.42
N GLY A 379 -9.91 -10.50 20.25
CA GLY A 379 -10.53 -9.35 19.60
C GLY A 379 -9.99 -7.99 20.05
N ASP A 380 -8.98 -7.95 20.92
CA ASP A 380 -8.24 -6.72 21.19
C ASP A 380 -7.52 -6.26 19.92
N ILE A 381 -7.32 -4.95 19.81
CA ILE A 381 -6.78 -4.29 18.64
C ILE A 381 -5.35 -3.85 18.97
N ILE A 382 -4.41 -4.19 18.10
CA ILE A 382 -3.05 -3.67 18.11
C ILE A 382 -2.95 -2.62 17.01
N ALA A 383 -2.67 -1.38 17.40
CA ALA A 383 -2.42 -0.26 16.50
C ALA A 383 -0.91 -0.03 16.38
N LEU A 384 -0.41 0.00 15.14
CA LEU A 384 0.93 0.43 14.78
C LEU A 384 0.89 1.88 14.31
N GLY A 385 1.83 2.67 14.81
CA GLY A 385 2.06 4.02 14.33
C GLY A 385 3.51 4.43 14.58
N GLY A 386 3.81 5.69 14.35
CA GLY A 386 5.12 6.25 14.62
C GLY A 386 5.10 7.75 14.81
N GLY A 387 6.26 8.35 15.05
CA GLY A 387 6.39 9.80 15.13
C GLY A 387 7.63 10.25 15.89
N ASN A 388 7.89 11.56 15.84
CA ASN A 388 9.03 12.17 16.51
C ASN A 388 8.67 12.58 17.94
N ILE A 389 9.49 12.13 18.89
CA ILE A 389 9.33 12.40 20.33
C ILE A 389 10.50 13.15 20.96
N ASP A 390 11.65 13.21 20.32
CA ASP A 390 12.91 13.62 20.95
C ASP A 390 13.33 15.06 20.62
N GLY A 391 12.54 15.80 19.82
CA GLY A 391 12.87 17.17 19.43
C GLY A 391 14.13 17.29 18.56
N GLY A 392 14.68 16.16 18.10
CA GLY A 392 15.76 16.08 17.12
C GLY A 392 15.32 16.49 15.72
N PRO A 393 16.20 16.44 14.70
CA PRO A 393 15.81 16.69 13.32
C PRO A 393 14.61 15.81 12.91
N SER A 394 13.78 16.30 11.99
CA SER A 394 12.54 15.64 11.55
C SER A 394 12.71 14.19 11.09
N ALA A 395 13.94 13.82 10.75
CA ALA A 395 14.42 12.51 10.31
C ALA A 395 14.35 11.38 11.36
N TRP A 396 14.26 11.72 12.65
CA TRP A 396 14.30 10.72 13.72
C TRP A 396 12.91 10.45 14.28
N SER A 397 12.34 9.29 13.92
CA SER A 397 11.03 8.85 14.37
C SER A 397 11.14 7.55 15.16
N HIS A 398 10.15 7.30 16.00
CA HIS A 398 10.00 6.06 16.77
C HIS A 398 8.70 5.40 16.36
N LEU A 399 8.71 4.09 16.14
CA LEU A 399 7.47 3.35 16.02
C LEU A 399 6.83 3.19 17.40
N PHE A 400 5.53 2.99 17.44
CA PHE A 400 4.83 2.60 18.65
C PHE A 400 3.81 1.50 18.38
N LEU A 401 3.53 0.75 19.43
CA LEU A 401 2.39 -0.14 19.52
C LEU A 401 1.44 0.35 20.61
N ALA A 402 0.16 0.45 20.27
CA ALA A 402 -0.90 0.76 21.22
C ALA A 402 -1.93 -0.36 21.21
N LYS A 403 -2.29 -0.86 22.40
CA LYS A 403 -3.29 -1.93 22.54
C LYS A 403 -4.62 -1.34 23.00
N PHE A 404 -5.68 -1.69 22.30
CA PHE A 404 -7.06 -1.32 22.63
C PHE A 404 -7.90 -2.57 22.88
N THR A 405 -8.87 -2.49 23.79
CA THR A 405 -9.95 -3.49 23.82
C THR A 405 -10.82 -3.37 22.58
N SER A 406 -11.62 -4.39 22.29
CA SER A 406 -12.61 -4.35 21.19
C SER A 406 -13.66 -3.21 21.32
N GLN A 407 -13.81 -2.66 22.53
CA GLN A 407 -14.67 -1.52 22.88
C GLN A 407 -13.92 -0.17 22.84
N GLY A 408 -12.66 -0.18 22.42
CA GLY A 408 -11.85 1.02 22.22
C GLY A 408 -11.15 1.53 23.48
N GLU A 409 -11.10 0.80 24.59
CA GLU A 409 -10.29 1.24 25.73
C GLU A 409 -8.81 0.96 25.47
N GLN A 410 -7.98 2.02 25.46
CA GLN A 410 -6.53 1.84 25.37
C GLN A 410 -5.97 1.30 26.69
N THR A 411 -5.38 0.11 26.65
CA THR A 411 -4.88 -0.61 27.83
C THR A 411 -3.37 -0.60 27.95
N ARG A 412 -2.64 -0.51 26.82
CA ARG A 412 -1.17 -0.46 26.79
C ARG A 412 -0.67 0.46 25.69
N PHE A 413 0.55 0.92 25.87
CA PHE A 413 1.31 1.69 24.90
C PHE A 413 2.79 1.37 25.06
N LEU A 414 3.51 1.19 23.95
CA LEU A 414 4.94 0.91 23.92
C LEU A 414 5.58 1.70 22.78
N TRP A 415 6.59 2.52 23.09
CA TRP A 415 7.53 3.01 22.08
C TRP A 415 8.49 1.89 21.70
N LEU A 416 8.71 1.73 20.40
CA LEU A 416 9.76 0.90 19.83
C LEU A 416 10.99 1.75 19.55
N ASP A 417 12.06 1.11 19.08
CA ASP A 417 13.32 1.78 18.83
C ASP A 417 13.23 2.83 17.71
N ARG A 418 14.29 3.64 17.63
CA ARG A 418 14.42 4.67 16.59
C ARG A 418 14.46 4.01 15.21
N TYR A 419 13.76 4.61 14.26
CA TYR A 419 13.87 4.31 12.83
C TYR A 419 14.17 5.59 12.06
N ASP A 420 14.84 5.44 10.93
CA ASP A 420 15.16 6.57 10.06
C ASP A 420 13.96 6.91 9.19
N SER A 421 13.42 8.12 9.34
CA SER A 421 12.14 8.50 8.75
C SER A 421 12.24 8.88 7.27
N TRP A 422 13.44 8.90 6.67
CA TRP A 422 13.63 9.30 5.27
C TRP A 422 12.94 8.35 4.27
N ILE A 423 12.57 7.15 4.71
CA ILE A 423 11.84 6.18 3.90
C ILE A 423 10.39 6.09 4.41
N HIS A 424 9.61 7.16 4.16
CA HIS A 424 8.27 7.37 4.72
C HIS A 424 7.22 6.27 4.46
N ASN A 425 7.51 5.28 3.60
CA ASN A 425 6.54 4.28 3.13
C ASN A 425 7.02 2.82 3.16
N MET A 426 8.16 2.50 3.79
CA MET A 426 8.66 1.12 3.83
C MET A 426 8.54 0.49 5.21
N GLY A 427 7.81 -0.63 5.27
CA GLY A 427 7.76 -1.49 6.45
C GLY A 427 6.98 -0.90 7.61
N HIS A 428 5.68 -0.66 7.44
CA HIS A 428 4.79 -0.34 8.56
C HIS A 428 3.57 -1.27 8.57
N HIS A 429 3.82 -2.57 8.44
CA HIS A 429 2.80 -3.62 8.51
C HIS A 429 2.81 -4.25 9.90
N VAL A 430 1.65 -4.45 10.49
CA VAL A 430 1.50 -5.19 11.75
C VAL A 430 0.59 -6.38 11.56
N ILE A 431 1.02 -7.54 12.06
CA ILE A 431 0.19 -8.73 12.07
C ILE A 431 0.33 -9.48 13.39
N THR A 432 -0.77 -10.07 13.84
CA THR A 432 -0.84 -10.87 15.05
C THR A 432 -1.35 -12.24 14.67
N ASN A 433 -0.57 -13.26 15.00
CA ASN A 433 -0.96 -14.63 14.69
C ASN A 433 -2.03 -15.15 15.66
N LYS A 434 -2.60 -16.32 15.34
CA LYS A 434 -3.60 -17.01 16.17
C LYS A 434 -3.16 -17.34 17.60
N ASN A 435 -1.86 -17.32 17.89
CA ASN A 435 -1.31 -17.54 19.23
C ASN A 435 -1.15 -16.22 20.02
N GLY A 436 -1.53 -15.08 19.42
CA GLY A 436 -1.42 -13.75 20.04
C GLY A 436 -0.04 -13.12 19.93
N ARG A 437 0.88 -13.70 19.15
CA ARG A 437 2.20 -13.10 18.92
C ARG A 437 2.07 -12.05 17.82
N THR A 438 2.52 -10.83 18.12
CA THR A 438 2.50 -9.69 17.22
C THR A 438 3.86 -9.48 16.58
N TYR A 439 3.84 -9.10 15.31
CA TYR A 439 5.00 -8.85 14.49
C TYR A 439 4.80 -7.53 13.74
N VAL A 440 5.89 -6.80 13.59
CA VAL A 440 5.93 -5.47 12.99
C VAL A 440 7.07 -5.47 12.00
N THR A 441 6.82 -4.98 10.80
CA THR A 441 7.90 -4.61 9.86
C THR A 441 8.35 -3.20 10.19
N SER A 442 9.65 -2.89 9.99
CA SER A 442 10.23 -1.56 10.18
C SER A 442 11.54 -1.43 9.41
N SER A 443 11.79 -0.30 8.73
CA SER A 443 13.11 0.02 8.20
C SER A 443 13.97 0.68 9.28
N GLY A 444 14.82 -0.09 9.96
CA GLY A 444 15.70 0.47 10.99
C GLY A 444 16.69 -0.55 11.55
N GLU A 445 17.98 -0.24 11.38
CA GLU A 445 19.18 -0.90 11.88
C GLU A 445 19.55 -2.31 11.34
N PRO A 446 20.86 -2.64 11.29
CA PRO A 446 21.42 -3.92 10.84
C PRO A 446 21.15 -5.03 11.88
N LEU A 447 19.91 -5.14 12.33
CA LEU A 447 19.44 -6.32 13.01
C LEU A 447 19.08 -7.35 11.94
N PRO A 448 19.48 -8.61 12.12
CA PRO A 448 19.03 -9.65 11.22
C PRO A 448 17.48 -9.67 11.16
N PRO A 449 16.89 -9.99 10.00
CA PRO A 449 15.55 -9.55 9.53
C PRO A 449 14.34 -10.09 10.31
N PHE A 450 14.55 -10.65 11.49
CA PHE A 450 13.52 -11.31 12.26
C PHE A 450 12.84 -10.37 13.25
N LEU A 451 11.56 -10.12 12.95
CA LEU A 451 10.44 -10.32 13.87
C LEU A 451 10.72 -9.79 15.28
N VAL A 452 10.46 -8.51 15.52
CA VAL A 452 10.29 -8.02 16.89
C VAL A 452 8.98 -8.60 17.44
N SER A 453 9.02 -9.85 17.94
CA SER A 453 7.98 -10.34 18.83
C SER A 453 8.30 -9.84 20.23
N ARG A 454 7.69 -8.73 20.63
CA ARG A 454 7.64 -8.33 22.03
C ARG A 454 6.32 -8.82 22.60
N ASP A 455 6.38 -9.56 23.70
CA ASP A 455 5.19 -9.83 24.51
C ASP A 455 4.68 -8.47 25.03
N LEU A 456 3.55 -8.03 24.50
CA LEU A 456 2.95 -6.73 24.81
C LEU A 456 2.13 -6.73 26.07
#